data_AF-A0A1A8PAX7-F1
#
_entry.id   AF-A0A1A8PAX7-F1
#
_cell.length_a   1.000
_cell.length_b   1.000
_cell.length_c   1.000
_cell.angle_alpha   90.00
_cell.angle_beta   90.00
_cell.angle_gamma   90.00
#
_symmetry.space_group_name_H-M   'P 1'
#
loop_
_entity.id
_entity.type
_entity.pdbx_description
1 polymer ?
#
loop_
_entity_poly.entity_id
_entity_poly.type
_entity_poly.pdbx_seq_one_letter_code
_entity_poly.pdbx_strand_id
1 'polypeptide(L)'
;LNSAEPTTPQLTRLGLVNARSVMNKTFILKDFFVAQGLELLCICESWLPMGDSSALLELLPVGCSCFNVPRSSGRGGGLVVVYKSHFNCKQLIPSNPPSSFEMCLFELGPPPLL
;
A
#
# COMPACT_ATOMS: atom_id res chain seq x y z
N LEU A 1 -38.63 -12.87 -5.66
CA LEU A 1 -37.63 -13.68 -4.93
C LEU A 1 -36.40 -13.73 -5.81
N ASN A 2 -35.52 -12.72 -5.70
CA ASN A 2 -34.25 -12.73 -6.42
C ASN A 2 -33.27 -13.53 -5.56
N SER A 3 -33.02 -14.79 -5.94
CA SER A 3 -31.95 -15.59 -5.38
C SER A 3 -30.63 -14.93 -5.80
N ALA A 4 -30.00 -14.19 -4.89
CA ALA A 4 -28.64 -13.73 -5.06
C ALA A 4 -27.74 -14.96 -5.18
N GLU A 5 -27.16 -15.17 -6.36
CA GLU A 5 -26.08 -16.14 -6.57
C GLU A 5 -24.99 -15.89 -5.52
N PRO A 6 -24.47 -16.92 -4.83
CA PRO A 6 -23.40 -16.74 -3.86
C PRO A 6 -22.17 -16.18 -4.59
N THR A 7 -21.87 -14.91 -4.35
CA THR A 7 -20.64 -14.27 -4.87
C THR A 7 -19.45 -15.09 -4.44
N THR A 8 -18.75 -15.66 -5.42
CA THR A 8 -17.53 -16.42 -5.21
C THR A 8 -16.55 -15.52 -4.42
N PRO A 9 -15.94 -16.01 -3.32
CA PRO A 9 -15.03 -15.19 -2.52
C PRO A 9 -13.91 -14.68 -3.42
N GLN A 10 -13.85 -13.36 -3.61
CA GLN A 10 -12.80 -12.75 -4.42
C GLN A 10 -11.44 -12.92 -3.70
N LEU A 11 -10.51 -13.59 -4.37
CA LEU A 11 -9.16 -13.79 -3.85
C LEU A 11 -8.42 -12.46 -3.81
N THR A 12 -8.12 -11.95 -2.63
CA THR A 12 -7.27 -10.77 -2.46
C THR A 12 -5.79 -11.20 -2.52
N ARG A 13 -5.04 -10.66 -3.48
CA ARG A 13 -3.61 -10.95 -3.64
C ARG A 13 -2.78 -9.85 -2.98
N LEU A 14 -1.92 -10.22 -2.04
CA LEU A 14 -1.04 -9.30 -1.32
C LEU A 14 0.42 -9.61 -1.63
N GLY A 15 1.22 -8.55 -1.80
CA GLY A 15 2.67 -8.64 -1.90
C GLY A 15 3.37 -7.87 -0.78
N LEU A 16 4.56 -8.32 -0.41
CA LEU A 16 5.48 -7.61 0.48
C LEU A 16 6.85 -7.56 -0.17
N VAL A 17 7.46 -6.38 -0.21
CA VAL A 17 8.83 -6.21 -0.70
C VAL A 17 9.62 -5.29 0.22
N ASN A 18 10.83 -5.70 0.57
CA ASN A 18 11.80 -4.77 1.12
C ASN A 18 12.53 -4.12 -0.05
N ALA A 19 12.21 -2.85 -0.34
CA ALA A 19 12.77 -2.17 -1.50
C ALA A 19 14.23 -1.78 -1.29
N ARG A 20 14.66 -1.52 -0.05
CA ARG A 20 15.93 -0.84 0.26
C ARG A 20 16.12 0.40 -0.61
N SER A 21 15.21 1.36 -0.45
CA SER A 21 14.91 2.49 -1.32
C SER A 21 14.00 2.17 -2.50
N VAL A 22 12.92 2.93 -2.66
CA VAL A 22 12.11 2.94 -3.88
C VAL A 22 12.71 3.80 -4.99
N MET A 23 13.68 4.65 -4.66
CA MET A 23 14.34 5.52 -5.65
C MET A 23 14.93 4.67 -6.77
N ASN A 24 14.65 5.05 -8.02
CA ASN A 24 15.02 4.34 -9.25
C ASN A 24 14.41 2.93 -9.41
N LYS A 25 13.44 2.54 -8.57
CA LYS A 25 12.75 1.23 -8.62
C LYS A 25 11.23 1.37 -8.75
N THR A 26 10.73 2.58 -8.82
CA THR A 26 9.32 2.93 -9.01
C THR A 26 8.71 2.15 -10.19
N PHE A 27 9.36 2.15 -11.35
CA PHE A 27 8.91 1.42 -12.54
C PHE A 27 8.81 -0.10 -12.31
N ILE A 28 9.86 -0.75 -11.81
CA ILE A 28 9.86 -2.21 -11.61
C ILE A 28 8.89 -2.66 -10.52
N LEU A 29 8.70 -1.84 -9.46
CA LEU A 29 7.74 -2.13 -8.41
C LEU A 29 6.29 -1.99 -8.90
N LYS A 30 6.04 -0.99 -9.75
CA LYS A 30 4.75 -0.81 -10.44
C LYS A 30 4.46 -1.97 -11.39
N ASP A 31 5.42 -2.36 -12.21
CA ASP A 31 5.29 -3.52 -13.10
C ASP A 31 5.06 -4.81 -12.32
N PHE A 32 5.77 -5.02 -11.21
CA PHE A 32 5.56 -6.16 -10.33
C PHE A 32 4.13 -6.20 -9.77
N PHE A 33 3.61 -5.07 -9.30
CA PHE A 33 2.23 -4.95 -8.80
C PHE A 33 1.21 -5.38 -9.87
N VAL A 34 1.35 -4.88 -11.10
CA VAL A 34 0.45 -5.17 -12.21
C VAL A 34 0.59 -6.60 -12.69
N ALA A 35 1.82 -7.06 -12.96
CA ALA A 35 2.11 -8.37 -13.54
C ALA A 35 1.68 -9.53 -12.62
N GLN A 36 1.74 -9.35 -11.30
CA GLN A 36 1.29 -10.35 -10.33
C GLN A 36 -0.20 -10.24 -9.99
N GLY A 37 -0.91 -9.26 -10.57
CA GLY A 37 -2.31 -9.01 -10.26
C GLY A 37 -2.55 -8.72 -8.79
N LEU A 38 -1.64 -7.97 -8.15
CA LEU A 38 -1.76 -7.64 -6.73
C LEU A 38 -2.92 -6.66 -6.51
N GLU A 39 -3.57 -6.85 -5.38
CA GLU A 39 -4.58 -5.93 -4.84
C GLU A 39 -3.96 -4.95 -3.84
N LEU A 40 -2.96 -5.43 -3.10
CA LEU A 40 -2.16 -4.65 -2.15
C LEU A 40 -0.68 -5.01 -2.28
N LEU A 41 0.18 -4.01 -2.20
CA LEU A 41 1.64 -4.16 -2.10
C LEU A 41 2.17 -3.34 -0.95
N CYS A 42 2.69 -4.05 0.06
CA CYS A 42 3.40 -3.48 1.18
C CYS A 42 4.89 -3.36 0.84
N ILE A 43 5.44 -2.16 1.01
CA ILE A 43 6.83 -1.84 0.70
C ILE A 43 7.50 -1.37 1.99
N CYS A 44 8.52 -2.11 2.42
CA CYS A 44 9.37 -1.74 3.56
C CYS A 44 10.68 -1.12 3.07
N GLU A 45 11.34 -0.37 3.95
CA GLU A 45 12.59 0.33 3.64
C GLU A 45 12.41 1.21 2.39
N SER A 46 11.33 2.02 2.37
CA SER A 46 11.02 2.87 1.22
C SER A 46 12.05 3.97 1.01
N TRP A 47 12.64 4.45 2.10
CA TRP A 47 13.65 5.52 2.15
C TRP A 47 13.19 6.82 1.48
N LEU A 48 11.87 7.05 1.47
CA LEU A 48 11.30 8.28 0.96
C LEU A 48 11.47 9.41 1.98
N PRO A 49 11.97 10.58 1.56
CA PRO A 49 11.98 11.78 2.40
C PRO A 49 10.55 12.21 2.77
N MET A 50 10.39 12.86 3.92
CA MET A 50 9.15 13.57 4.20
C MET A 50 8.89 14.66 3.17
N GLY A 51 7.67 14.71 2.64
CA GLY A 51 7.24 15.75 1.69
C GLY A 51 7.63 15.49 0.23
N ASP A 52 8.48 14.50 -0.07
CA ASP A 52 8.75 14.10 -1.44
C ASP A 52 7.79 13.00 -1.90
N SER A 53 6.88 13.38 -2.81
CA SER A 53 5.88 12.47 -3.39
C SER A 53 6.19 12.08 -4.83
N SER A 54 7.30 12.55 -5.41
CA SER A 54 7.62 12.33 -6.84
C SER A 54 7.69 10.84 -7.18
N ALA A 55 8.44 10.08 -6.39
CA ALA A 55 8.56 8.64 -6.54
C ALA A 55 7.25 7.89 -6.27
N LEU A 56 6.38 8.40 -5.39
CA LEU A 56 5.05 7.80 -5.16
C LEU A 56 4.15 7.96 -6.38
N LEU A 57 4.15 9.14 -7.01
CA LEU A 57 3.37 9.40 -8.22
C LEU A 57 3.81 8.50 -9.37
N GLU A 58 5.11 8.24 -9.51
CA GLU A 58 5.64 7.32 -10.53
C GLU A 58 5.29 5.85 -10.23
N LEU A 59 5.42 5.46 -8.95
CA LEU A 59 5.12 4.11 -8.46
C LEU A 59 3.63 3.76 -8.61
N LEU A 60 2.72 4.73 -8.43
CA LEU A 60 1.28 4.49 -8.43
C LEU A 60 0.76 4.09 -9.83
N PRO A 61 0.15 2.91 -9.98
CA PRO A 61 -0.66 2.59 -11.15
C PRO A 61 -1.97 3.40 -11.15
N VAL A 62 -2.59 3.51 -12.33
CA VAL A 62 -3.93 4.12 -12.45
C VAL A 62 -4.93 3.32 -11.61
N GLY A 63 -5.83 4.03 -10.92
CA GLY A 63 -6.85 3.40 -10.06
C GLY A 63 -6.29 2.79 -8.77
N CYS A 64 -5.11 3.23 -8.34
CA CYS A 64 -4.53 2.86 -7.06
C CYS A 64 -4.34 4.09 -6.15
N SER A 65 -4.36 3.84 -4.85
CA SER A 65 -4.06 4.79 -3.80
C SER A 65 -2.91 4.25 -2.96
N CYS A 66 -2.31 5.09 -2.11
CA CYS A 66 -1.30 4.62 -1.16
C CYS A 66 -1.33 5.30 0.21
N PHE A 67 -0.85 4.55 1.20
CA PHE A 67 -0.39 5.11 2.47
C PHE A 67 1.12 5.26 2.44
N ASN A 68 1.63 6.36 3.00
CA ASN A 68 3.05 6.62 3.18
C ASN A 68 3.34 6.93 4.64
N VAL A 69 4.21 6.13 5.25
CA VAL A 69 4.70 6.33 6.63
C VAL A 69 6.21 6.51 6.54
N PRO A 70 6.71 7.73 6.26
CA PRO A 70 8.14 7.98 6.20
C PRO A 70 8.78 7.85 7.59
N ARG A 71 10.07 7.49 7.62
CA ARG A 71 10.83 7.48 8.87
C ARG A 71 11.01 8.91 9.39
N SER A 72 10.83 9.10 10.69
CA SER A 72 10.93 10.43 11.32
C SER A 72 12.35 11.00 11.35
N SER A 73 13.36 10.13 11.47
CA SER A 73 14.77 10.53 11.57
C SER A 73 15.72 9.38 11.25
N GLY A 74 16.96 9.72 10.89
CA GLY A 74 18.02 8.75 10.59
C GLY A 74 18.09 8.37 9.11
N ARG A 75 18.78 7.25 8.81
CA ARG A 75 18.91 6.69 7.46
C ARG A 75 17.99 5.49 7.31
N GLY A 76 17.40 5.37 6.15
CA GLY A 76 16.58 4.23 5.77
C GLY A 76 15.18 4.22 6.39
N GLY A 77 14.57 3.04 6.50
CA GLY A 77 13.23 2.84 7.02
C GLY A 77 12.11 3.36 6.13
N GLY A 78 10.97 3.63 6.76
CA GLY A 78 9.76 4.06 6.08
C GLY A 78 8.98 2.92 5.40
N LEU A 79 7.66 3.11 5.33
CA LEU A 79 6.71 2.15 4.76
C LEU A 79 5.85 2.83 3.70
N VAL A 80 5.51 2.09 2.66
CA VAL A 80 4.49 2.46 1.68
C VAL A 80 3.55 1.28 1.49
N VAL A 81 2.24 1.54 1.42
CA VAL A 81 1.25 0.53 1.05
C VAL A 81 0.54 1.04 -0.19
N VAL A 82 0.69 0.36 -1.32
CA VAL A 82 -0.06 0.62 -2.56
C VAL A 82 -1.25 -0.34 -2.60
N TYR A 83 -2.44 0.16 -2.92
CA TYR A 83 -3.65 -0.66 -3.00
C TYR A 83 -4.59 -0.15 -4.09
N LYS A 84 -5.41 -1.03 -4.66
CA LYS A 84 -6.43 -0.60 -5.64
C LYS A 84 -7.52 0.23 -4.98
N SER A 85 -7.91 1.35 -5.60
CA SER A 85 -8.83 2.32 -5.02
C SER A 85 -10.27 1.82 -4.86
N HIS A 86 -10.61 0.63 -5.39
CA HIS A 86 -11.90 0.00 -5.12
C HIS A 86 -11.98 -0.59 -3.71
N PHE A 87 -10.84 -0.77 -3.01
CA PHE A 87 -10.84 -1.04 -1.59
C PHE A 87 -11.08 0.24 -0.81
N ASN A 88 -12.04 0.19 0.12
CA ASN A 88 -12.23 1.24 1.10
C ASN A 88 -11.20 1.09 2.23
N CYS A 89 -9.95 1.44 1.95
CA CYS A 89 -8.88 1.40 2.96
C CYS A 89 -8.87 2.69 3.78
N LYS A 90 -8.87 2.56 5.11
CA LYS A 90 -8.72 3.69 6.04
C LYS A 90 -7.47 3.49 6.90
N GLN A 91 -6.49 4.37 6.75
CA GLN A 91 -5.32 4.35 7.62
C GLN A 91 -5.72 4.73 9.05
N LEU A 92 -5.28 3.93 10.01
CA LEU A 92 -5.52 4.12 11.43
C LEU A 92 -4.26 4.65 12.09
N ILE A 93 -4.42 5.67 12.94
CA ILE A 93 -3.33 6.23 13.73
C ILE A 93 -3.43 5.61 15.13
N PRO A 94 -2.43 4.81 15.56
CA PRO A 94 -2.42 4.24 16.90
C PRO A 94 -2.31 5.35 17.95
N SER A 95 -2.97 5.18 19.10
CA SER A 95 -2.88 6.13 20.22
C SER A 95 -1.47 6.18 20.84
N ASN A 96 -0.74 5.07 20.79
CA ASN A 96 0.65 4.98 21.24
C ASN A 96 1.50 4.30 20.15
N PRO A 97 2.02 5.05 19.17
CA PRO A 97 2.86 4.48 18.13
C PRO A 97 4.18 3.94 18.69
N PRO A 98 4.72 2.85 18.13
CA PRO A 98 6.03 2.35 18.51
C PRO A 98 7.12 3.39 18.22
N SER A 99 8.10 3.48 19.11
CA SER A 99 9.24 4.41 18.96
C SER A 99 10.45 3.80 18.25
N SER A 100 10.53 2.47 18.18
CA SER A 100 11.67 1.73 17.63
C SER A 100 11.51 1.33 16.17
N PHE A 101 10.28 1.31 15.64
CA PHE A 101 9.98 0.90 14.27
C PHE A 101 8.78 1.68 13.71
N GLU A 102 8.69 1.76 12.39
CA GLU A 102 7.56 2.34 11.68
C GLU A 102 6.40 1.34 11.60
N MET A 103 5.16 1.81 11.78
CA MET A 103 3.96 0.98 11.70
C MET A 103 2.92 1.62 10.80
N CYS A 104 2.39 0.84 9.85
CA CYS A 104 1.26 1.25 9.01
C CYS A 104 0.05 0.35 9.33
N LEU A 105 -0.88 0.86 10.14
CA LEU A 105 -2.13 0.20 10.47
C LEU A 105 -3.25 0.76 9.58
N PHE A 106 -4.08 -0.11 9.01
CA PHE A 106 -5.24 0.31 8.23
C PHE A 106 -6.35 -0.74 8.30
N GLU A 107 -7.57 -0.27 8.14
CA GLU A 107 -8.76 -1.11 8.00
C GLU A 107 -9.06 -1.33 6.52
N LEU A 108 -9.36 -2.58 6.15
CA LEU A 108 -9.88 -2.93 4.84
C LEU A 108 -11.41 -2.99 4.95
N GLY A 109 -12.09 -1.93 4.55
CA GLY A 109 -13.56 -1.87 4.57
C GLY A 109 -14.19 -2.91 3.64
N PRO A 110 -15.48 -3.23 3.83
CA PRO A 110 -16.20 -4.09 2.89
C PRO A 110 -16.10 -3.50 1.47
N PRO A 111 -16.08 -4.34 0.42
CA PRO A 111 -16.20 -3.84 -0.95
C PRO A 111 -17.42 -2.92 -1.05
N PRO A 112 -17.36 -1.82 -1.82
CA PRO A 112 -18.54 -0.98 -2.02
C PRO A 112 -19.70 -1.87 -2.49
N LEU A 113 -20.82 -1.81 -1.76
CA LEU A 113 -22.04 -2.51 -2.14
C LEU A 113 -22.47 -1.92 -3.50
N LEU A 114 -22.46 -2.76 -4.55
CA LEU A 114 -22.99 -2.44 -5.87
C LEU A 114 -24.51 -2.23 -5.81
#